data_AF-A0A5J6WSB3-F1
#
_entry.id   AF-A0A5J6WSB3-F1
#
_cell.length_a   1.000
_cell.length_b   1.000
_cell.length_c   1.000
_cell.angle_alpha   90.00
_cell.angle_beta   90.00
_cell.angle_gamma   90.00
#
_symmetry.space_group_name_H-M   'P 1'
#
loop_
_entity.id
_entity.type
_entity.pdbx_description
1 polymer ?
#
loop_
_entity_poly.entity_id
_entity_poly.type
_entity_poly.pdbx_seq_one_letter_code
_entity_poly.pdbx_strand_id
1 'polypeptide(L)'
;MKSSRPWSRPLPPSNWPTPAPFWAWAAERYERDPQRWLALQAQGGNVNLALLLAWCDEVGRRAPPLHTLETAIAPLEALLQEFRALRRRLKPQLAASDYHALLQHELHLEREQQARLLAAAALSESGDVAPGQALAHYQLRHAQNNPGH
;
A
#
# COMPACT_ATOMS: atom_id res chain seq x y z
N MET A 1 -37.91 24.40 -24.37
CA MET A 1 -37.06 24.12 -23.19
C MET A 1 -36.08 23.02 -23.54
N LYS A 2 -34.78 23.34 -23.68
CA LYS A 2 -33.74 22.33 -23.95
C LYS A 2 -33.15 21.88 -22.63
N SER A 3 -33.35 20.61 -22.31
CA SER A 3 -32.73 19.91 -21.18
C SER A 3 -31.24 19.68 -21.49
N SER A 4 -30.36 20.31 -20.72
CA SER A 4 -28.91 20.11 -20.78
C SER A 4 -28.55 18.94 -19.88
N ARG A 5 -28.03 17.85 -20.49
CA ARG A 5 -27.46 16.70 -19.77
C ARG A 5 -26.19 17.17 -19.04
N PRO A 6 -25.96 16.80 -17.77
CA PRO A 6 -24.73 17.17 -17.07
C PRO A 6 -23.61 16.24 -17.58
N TRP A 7 -22.87 16.69 -18.60
CA TRP A 7 -21.69 15.95 -19.05
C TRP A 7 -20.63 15.89 -17.96
N SER A 8 -20.03 14.71 -17.88
CA SER A 8 -18.81 14.33 -17.19
C SER A 8 -17.79 15.47 -17.16
N ARG A 9 -17.60 16.09 -15.99
CA ARG A 9 -16.38 16.86 -15.72
C ARG A 9 -15.21 15.88 -15.86
N PRO A 10 -14.19 16.14 -16.69
CA PRO A 10 -12.93 15.44 -16.53
C PRO A 10 -12.47 15.65 -15.09
N LEU A 11 -12.19 14.55 -14.39
CA LEU A 11 -11.57 14.63 -13.07
C LEU A 11 -10.30 15.47 -13.24
N PRO A 12 -10.02 16.45 -12.35
CA PRO A 12 -8.75 17.14 -12.39
C PRO A 12 -7.62 16.09 -12.37
N PRO A 13 -6.49 16.35 -13.04
CA PRO A 13 -5.37 15.42 -13.03
C PRO A 13 -5.05 15.09 -11.57
N SER A 14 -5.17 13.81 -11.24
CA SER A 14 -4.85 13.33 -9.91
C SER A 14 -3.42 13.74 -9.62
N ASN A 15 -3.21 14.48 -8.54
CA ASN A 15 -1.89 14.87 -8.06
C ASN A 15 -1.18 13.71 -7.31
N TRP A 16 -1.69 12.49 -7.52
CA TRP A 16 -1.14 11.21 -7.11
C TRP A 16 -0.35 10.58 -8.26
N PRO A 17 0.70 9.80 -7.95
CA PRO A 17 1.49 9.14 -8.98
C PRO A 17 0.66 8.03 -9.65
N THR A 18 0.99 7.75 -10.91
CA THR A 18 0.45 6.56 -11.56
C THR A 18 1.10 5.29 -10.98
N PRO A 19 0.48 4.10 -11.12
CA PRO A 19 0.97 2.88 -10.46
C PRO A 19 2.41 2.50 -10.81
N ALA A 20 2.84 2.62 -12.06
CA ALA A 20 4.18 2.21 -12.46
C ALA A 20 5.30 3.10 -11.88
N PRO A 21 5.23 4.45 -11.97
CA PRO A 21 6.17 5.33 -11.28
C PRO A 21 6.17 5.15 -9.76
N PHE A 22 4.99 4.97 -9.15
CA PHE A 22 4.91 4.74 -7.71
C PHE A 22 5.58 3.43 -7.31
N TRP A 23 5.36 2.35 -8.07
CA TRP A 23 6.01 1.06 -7.84
C TRP A 23 7.54 1.17 -7.89
N ALA A 24 8.08 1.89 -8.89
CA ALA A 24 9.52 2.11 -9.00
C ALA A 24 10.08 2.90 -7.80
N TRP A 25 9.40 3.98 -7.40
CA TRP A 25 9.77 4.75 -6.20
C TRP A 25 9.68 3.91 -4.92
N ALA A 26 8.64 3.09 -4.81
CA ALA A 26 8.40 2.22 -3.65
C ALA A 26 9.46 1.13 -3.52
N ALA A 27 9.87 0.53 -4.65
CA ALA A 27 10.95 -0.45 -4.69
C ALA A 27 12.29 0.17 -4.26
N GLU A 28 12.65 1.33 -4.81
CA GLU A 28 13.86 2.06 -4.40
C GLU A 28 13.83 2.39 -2.90
N ARG A 29 12.69 2.86 -2.38
CA ARG A 29 12.52 3.16 -0.97
C ARG A 29 12.63 1.93 -0.08
N TYR A 30 12.09 0.80 -0.53
CA TYR A 30 12.18 -0.47 0.18
C TYR A 30 13.63 -0.95 0.29
N GLU A 31 14.36 -0.93 -0.83
CA GLU A 31 15.73 -1.43 -0.94
C GLU A 31 16.75 -0.64 -0.09
N ARG A 32 16.49 0.65 0.18
CA ARG A 32 17.35 1.49 1.03
C ARG A 32 17.42 1.02 2.50
N ASP A 33 16.33 0.46 3.03
CA ASP A 33 16.27 -0.05 4.40
C ASP A 33 15.20 -1.16 4.54
N PRO A 34 15.49 -2.38 4.04
CA PRO A 34 14.51 -3.48 4.05
C PRO A 34 14.10 -3.88 5.48
N GLN A 35 15.01 -3.72 6.45
CA GLN A 35 14.78 -4.17 7.83
C GLN A 35 13.68 -3.36 8.50
N ARG A 36 13.61 -2.04 8.25
CA ARG A 36 12.52 -1.19 8.75
C ARG A 36 11.15 -1.68 8.28
N TRP A 37 11.02 -2.05 7.01
CA TRP A 37 9.74 -2.49 6.44
C TRP A 37 9.36 -3.89 6.94
N LEU A 38 10.33 -4.79 7.06
CA LEU A 38 10.13 -6.12 7.64
C LEU A 38 9.72 -6.05 9.11
N ALA A 39 10.32 -5.16 9.90
CA ALA A 39 9.95 -4.96 11.30
C ALA A 39 8.50 -4.47 11.44
N LEU A 40 8.09 -3.51 10.60
CA LEU A 40 6.70 -3.06 10.53
C LEU A 40 5.75 -4.20 10.15
N GLN A 41 6.11 -5.02 9.16
CA GLN A 41 5.30 -6.16 8.74
C GLN A 41 5.16 -7.19 9.87
N ALA A 42 6.22 -7.44 10.64
CA ALA A 42 6.18 -8.33 11.80
C ALA A 42 5.24 -7.83 12.92
N GLN A 43 5.00 -6.52 12.98
CA GLN A 43 4.02 -5.89 13.89
C GLN A 43 2.59 -5.81 13.28
N GLY A 44 2.35 -6.53 12.18
CA GLY A 44 1.05 -6.54 11.50
C GLY A 44 0.78 -5.29 10.66
N GLY A 45 1.79 -4.47 10.38
CA GLY A 45 1.68 -3.35 9.46
C GLY A 45 1.68 -3.79 8.00
N ASN A 46 0.95 -3.06 7.16
CA ASN A 46 0.99 -3.24 5.71
C ASN A 46 2.07 -2.34 5.10
N VAL A 47 3.07 -2.96 4.47
CA VAL A 47 4.23 -2.27 3.89
C VAL A 47 3.85 -1.36 2.73
N ASN A 48 2.95 -1.79 1.83
CA ASN A 48 2.53 -0.98 0.68
C ASN A 48 1.80 0.30 1.10
N LEU A 49 0.96 0.22 2.14
CA LEU A 49 0.30 1.35 2.74
C LEU A 49 1.33 2.27 3.42
N ALA A 50 2.28 1.73 4.17
CA ALA A 50 3.35 2.53 4.77
C ALA A 50 4.20 3.26 3.71
N LEU A 51 4.49 2.61 2.58
CA LEU A 51 5.20 3.24 1.45
C LEU A 51 4.38 4.39 0.84
N LEU A 52 3.05 4.27 0.74
CA LEU A 52 2.20 5.39 0.32
C LEU A 52 2.28 6.57 1.30
N LEU A 53 2.24 6.31 2.61
CA LEU A 53 2.35 7.35 3.63
C LEU A 53 3.73 8.02 3.58
N ALA A 54 4.79 7.24 3.40
CA ALA A 54 6.15 7.74 3.21
C ALA A 54 6.25 8.65 1.98
N TRP A 55 5.57 8.31 0.89
CA TRP A 55 5.52 9.15 -0.31
C TRP A 55 4.78 10.46 -0.03
N CYS A 56 3.65 10.42 0.67
CA CYS A 56 2.91 11.63 1.05
C CYS A 56 3.78 12.58 1.88
N ASP A 57 4.47 12.04 2.88
CA ASP A 57 5.38 12.80 3.74
C ASP A 57 6.51 13.47 2.93
N GLU A 58 7.09 12.74 1.97
CA GLU A 58 8.16 13.24 1.10
C GLU A 58 7.72 14.39 0.18
N VAL A 59 6.52 14.32 -0.39
CA VAL A 59 6.00 15.36 -1.28
C VAL A 59 5.25 16.48 -0.53
N GLY A 60 5.26 16.48 0.80
CA GLY A 60 4.59 17.49 1.63
C GLY A 60 3.05 17.44 1.52
N ARG A 61 2.48 16.28 1.21
CA ARG A 61 1.05 16.05 1.06
C ARG A 61 0.44 15.48 2.34
N ARG A 62 -0.78 15.90 2.67
CA ARG A 62 -1.60 15.22 3.68
C ARG A 62 -2.05 13.85 3.16
N ALA A 63 -1.73 12.80 3.91
CA ALA A 63 -2.22 11.46 3.60
C ALA A 63 -3.76 11.40 3.72
N PRO A 64 -4.44 10.57 2.92
CA PRO A 64 -5.85 10.24 3.11
C PRO A 64 -6.10 9.63 4.50
N PRO A 65 -7.35 9.63 4.99
CA PRO A 65 -7.70 8.94 6.22
C PRO A 65 -7.29 7.46 6.16
N LEU A 66 -6.60 6.98 7.19
CA LEU A 66 -6.08 5.60 7.22
C LEU A 66 -7.18 4.55 7.04
N HIS A 67 -8.34 4.74 7.68
CA HIS A 67 -9.45 3.81 7.59
C HIS A 67 -9.96 3.65 6.14
N THR A 68 -9.89 4.69 5.32
CA THR A 68 -10.27 4.64 3.90
C THR A 68 -9.30 3.77 3.10
N LEU A 69 -7.99 3.97 3.33
CA LEU A 69 -6.94 3.19 2.67
C LEU A 69 -6.99 1.71 3.09
N GLU A 70 -7.16 1.44 4.39
CA GLU A 70 -7.27 0.10 4.96
C GLU A 70 -8.49 -0.65 4.41
N THR A 71 -9.65 0.01 4.36
CA THR A 71 -10.87 -0.55 3.78
C THR A 71 -10.68 -0.91 2.30
N ALA A 72 -9.99 -0.07 1.54
CA ALA A 72 -9.75 -0.28 0.12
C ALA A 72 -8.89 -1.53 -0.17
N ILE A 73 -7.98 -1.88 0.74
CA ILE A 73 -7.07 -3.03 0.57
C ILE A 73 -7.48 -4.27 1.35
N ALA A 74 -8.37 -4.19 2.33
CA ALA A 74 -8.67 -5.28 3.25
C ALA A 74 -8.96 -6.64 2.57
N PRO A 75 -9.76 -6.73 1.49
CA PRO A 75 -9.98 -8.01 0.81
C PRO A 75 -8.71 -8.60 0.18
N LEU A 76 -7.87 -7.73 -0.39
CA LEU A 76 -6.63 -8.15 -1.05
C LEU A 76 -5.53 -8.46 -0.02
N GLU A 77 -5.51 -7.74 1.10
CA GLU A 77 -4.61 -8.04 2.22
C GLU A 77 -4.89 -9.44 2.80
N ALA A 78 -6.16 -9.79 3.03
CA ALA A 78 -6.52 -11.14 3.49
C ALA A 78 -6.02 -12.22 2.52
N LEU A 79 -6.28 -12.04 1.21
CA LEU A 79 -5.80 -12.95 0.18
C LEU A 79 -4.26 -13.04 0.14
N LEU A 80 -3.56 -11.92 0.26
CA LEU A 80 -2.10 -11.86 0.26
C LEU A 80 -1.51 -12.62 1.45
N GLN A 81 -2.11 -12.50 2.64
CA GLN A 81 -1.68 -13.22 3.84
C GLN A 81 -1.88 -14.74 3.71
N GLU A 82 -3.03 -15.17 3.19
CA GLU A 82 -3.30 -16.58 2.87
C GLU A 82 -2.29 -17.12 1.85
N PHE A 83 -2.03 -16.36 0.78
CA PHE A 83 -1.05 -16.73 -0.24
C PHE A 83 0.37 -16.84 0.32
N ARG A 84 0.79 -15.89 1.17
CA ARG A 84 2.08 -15.93 1.87
C ARG A 84 2.20 -17.14 2.79
N ALA A 85 1.14 -17.54 3.48
CA ALA A 85 1.12 -18.75 4.29
C ALA A 85 1.26 -20.00 3.41
N LEU A 86 0.51 -20.08 2.31
CA LEU A 86 0.59 -21.17 1.34
C LEU A 86 1.99 -21.29 0.73
N ARG A 87 2.56 -20.18 0.23
CA ARG A 87 3.91 -20.16 -0.36
C ARG A 87 4.97 -20.64 0.63
N ARG A 88 4.91 -20.19 1.89
CA ARG A 88 5.85 -20.65 2.94
C ARG A 88 5.75 -22.15 3.19
N ARG A 89 4.52 -22.69 3.22
CA ARG A 89 4.27 -24.13 3.39
C ARG A 89 4.78 -24.96 2.20
N LEU A 90 4.68 -24.43 0.99
CA LEU A 90 5.11 -25.12 -0.23
C LEU A 90 6.60 -24.99 -0.54
N LYS A 91 7.29 -23.95 -0.02
CA LYS A 91 8.73 -23.70 -0.26
C LYS A 91 9.62 -24.96 -0.17
N PRO A 92 9.55 -25.83 0.86
CA PRO A 92 10.42 -27.00 0.95
C PRO A 92 10.06 -28.14 -0.02
N GLN A 93 8.91 -28.06 -0.69
CA GLN A 93 8.34 -29.13 -1.53
C GLN A 93 8.46 -28.84 -3.03
N LEU A 94 8.81 -27.60 -3.40
CA LEU A 94 8.79 -27.14 -4.78
C LEU A 94 10.18 -27.04 -5.39
N ALA A 95 10.26 -27.31 -6.69
CA ALA A 95 11.42 -26.93 -7.48
C ALA A 95 11.57 -25.39 -7.50
N ALA A 96 12.79 -24.92 -7.76
CA ALA A 96 13.09 -23.49 -7.77
C ALA A 96 12.25 -22.70 -8.78
N SER A 97 11.96 -23.28 -9.95
CA SER A 97 11.11 -22.67 -10.99
C SER A 97 9.68 -22.44 -10.52
N ASP A 98 9.10 -23.43 -9.85
CA ASP A 98 7.71 -23.38 -9.37
C ASP A 98 7.59 -22.40 -8.20
N TYR A 99 8.59 -22.41 -7.32
CA TYR A 99 8.66 -21.43 -6.24
C TYR A 99 8.83 -20.00 -6.76
N HIS A 100 9.60 -19.80 -7.82
CA HIS A 100 9.72 -18.51 -8.48
C HIS A 100 8.39 -18.04 -9.08
N ALA A 101 7.59 -18.94 -9.67
CA ALA A 101 6.25 -18.59 -10.15
C ALA A 101 5.33 -18.09 -9.01
N LEU A 102 5.44 -18.67 -7.81
CA LEU A 102 4.71 -18.18 -6.63
C LEU A 102 5.17 -16.78 -6.21
N LEU A 103 6.47 -16.49 -6.24
CA LEU A 103 6.99 -15.14 -5.95
C LEU A 103 6.48 -14.11 -6.96
N GLN A 104 6.45 -14.46 -8.25
CA GLN A 104 5.91 -13.55 -9.28
C GLN A 104 4.41 -13.27 -9.09
N HIS A 105 3.66 -14.27 -8.63
CA HIS A 105 2.25 -14.06 -8.28
C HIS A 105 2.08 -13.16 -7.05
N GLU A 106 2.88 -13.34 -6.00
CA GLU A 106 2.89 -12.43 -4.84
C GLU A 106 3.18 -10.99 -5.26
N LEU A 107 4.21 -10.78 -6.09
CA LEU A 107 4.55 -9.45 -6.62
C LEU A 107 3.43 -8.85 -7.49
N HIS A 108 2.62 -9.68 -8.16
CA HIS A 108 1.44 -9.21 -8.87
C HIS A 108 0.37 -8.70 -7.89
N LEU A 109 0.08 -9.46 -6.83
CA LEU A 109 -0.87 -9.05 -5.79
C LEU A 109 -0.42 -7.79 -5.05
N GLU A 110 0.88 -7.64 -4.77
CA GLU A 110 1.43 -6.43 -4.15
C GLU A 110 1.29 -5.19 -5.04
N ARG A 111 1.52 -5.34 -6.35
CA ARG A 111 1.27 -4.26 -7.34
C ARG A 111 -0.20 -3.89 -7.41
N GLU A 112 -1.10 -4.87 -7.38
CA GLU A 112 -2.54 -4.61 -7.34
C GLU A 112 -2.92 -3.86 -6.05
N GLN A 113 -2.36 -4.24 -4.91
CA GLN A 113 -2.60 -3.56 -3.64
C GLN A 113 -2.14 -2.09 -3.67
N GLN A 114 -0.96 -1.81 -4.22
CA GLN A 114 -0.50 -0.43 -4.42
C GLN A 114 -1.41 0.36 -5.39
N ALA A 115 -1.89 -0.28 -6.47
CA ALA A 115 -2.82 0.39 -7.38
C ALA A 115 -4.15 0.74 -6.70
N ARG A 116 -4.69 -0.16 -5.87
CA ARG A 116 -5.90 0.10 -5.07
C ARG A 116 -5.70 1.24 -4.05
N LEU A 117 -4.53 1.28 -3.42
CA LEU A 117 -4.14 2.37 -2.52
C LEU A 117 -4.13 3.74 -3.23
N LEU A 118 -3.50 3.82 -4.40
CA LEU A 118 -3.47 5.05 -5.20
C LEU A 118 -4.86 5.47 -5.67
N ALA A 119 -5.69 4.52 -6.09
CA ALA A 119 -7.06 4.80 -6.51
C ALA A 119 -7.91 5.34 -5.35
N ALA A 120 -7.83 4.71 -4.17
CA ALA A 120 -8.50 5.19 -2.97
C ALA A 120 -8.02 6.58 -2.58
N ALA A 121 -6.70 6.80 -2.58
CA ALA A 121 -6.09 8.07 -2.24
C ALA A 121 -6.53 9.22 -3.19
N ALA A 122 -6.64 8.94 -4.49
CA ALA A 122 -7.10 9.90 -5.49
C ALA A 122 -8.56 10.32 -5.34
N LEU A 123 -9.40 9.47 -4.74
CA LEU A 123 -10.83 9.71 -4.55
C LEU A 123 -11.18 10.20 -3.14
N SER A 124 -10.22 10.17 -2.22
CA SER A 124 -10.42 10.54 -0.82
C SER A 124 -10.18 12.02 -0.58
N GLU A 125 -10.82 12.56 0.44
CA GLU A 125 -10.42 13.82 1.05
C GLU A 125 -9.05 13.69 1.74
N SER A 126 -8.44 14.83 2.07
CA SER A 126 -7.23 14.85 2.87
C SER A 126 -7.55 14.45 4.31
N GLY A 127 -6.72 13.60 4.92
CA GLY A 127 -6.84 13.27 6.34
C GLY A 127 -6.29 14.35 7.27
N ASP A 128 -6.46 14.11 8.57
CA ASP A 128 -6.13 15.08 9.61
C ASP A 128 -4.64 15.13 9.97
N VAL A 129 -3.88 14.08 9.64
CA VAL A 129 -2.46 14.00 9.95
C VAL A 129 -1.68 15.03 9.13
N ALA A 130 -0.82 15.79 9.80
CA ALA A 130 0.01 16.79 9.14
C ALA A 130 0.99 16.12 8.14
N PRO A 131 1.34 16.80 7.03
CA PRO A 131 2.39 16.32 6.15
C PRO A 131 3.70 16.10 6.91
N GLY A 132 4.43 15.04 6.59
CA GLY A 132 5.67 14.66 7.26
C GLY A 132 5.48 13.81 8.52
N GLN A 133 4.23 13.53 8.92
CA GLN A 133 3.91 12.76 10.13
C GLN A 133 3.12 11.48 9.84
N ALA A 134 2.67 11.26 8.60
CA ALA A 134 1.76 10.18 8.28
C ALA A 134 2.38 8.80 8.52
N LEU A 135 3.60 8.58 8.04
CA LEU A 135 4.33 7.34 8.25
C LEU A 135 4.65 7.13 9.74
N ALA A 136 5.15 8.16 10.41
CA ALA A 136 5.52 8.08 11.82
C ALA A 136 4.31 7.70 12.71
N HIS A 137 3.16 8.34 12.47
CA HIS A 137 1.92 8.03 13.17
C HIS A 137 1.46 6.58 12.92
N TYR A 138 1.56 6.11 11.67
CA TYR A 138 1.24 4.73 11.32
C TYR A 138 2.16 3.72 12.02
N GLN A 139 3.47 3.97 12.02
CA GLN A 139 4.45 3.11 12.70
C GLN A 139 4.22 3.06 14.21
N LEU A 140 3.95 4.20 14.85
CA LEU A 140 3.64 4.26 16.28
C LEU A 140 2.40 3.45 16.66
N ARG A 141 1.33 3.54 15.84
CA ARG A 141 0.11 2.76 16.04
C ARG A 141 0.38 1.25 16.03
N HIS A 142 1.28 0.76 15.17
CA HIS A 142 1.64 -0.66 15.11
C HIS A 142 2.63 -1.08 16.21
N ALA A 143 3.53 -0.19 16.64
CA ALA A 143 4.40 -0.44 17.78
C ALA A 143 3.60 -0.59 19.10
N GLN A 144 2.53 0.19 19.29
CA GLN A 144 1.68 0.13 20.48
C GLN A 144 0.76 -1.10 20.51
N ASN A 145 0.36 -1.60 19.34
CA ASN A 145 -0.54 -2.76 19.22
C ASN A 145 0.18 -4.11 19.36
N ASN A 146 1.51 -4.13 19.46
CA ASN A 146 2.30 -5.35 19.67
C ASN A 146 3.32 -5.17 20.81
N PRO A 147 2.90 -5.23 22.09
CA PRO A 147 3.79 -5.04 23.24
C PRO A 147 4.70 -6.25 23.52
N GLY A 148 4.78 -7.24 22.61
CA GLY A 148 5.46 -8.51 22.83
C GLY A 148 6.98 -8.49 22.65
N HIS A 149 7.68 -7.92 23.62
CA HIS A 149 8.87 -8.54 24.21
C HIS A 149 8.61 -8.78 25.69
#